data_AF-A0AAW8M2B8-F1
#
_entry.id   AF-A0AAW8M2B8-F1
#
_cell.length_a   1.000
_cell.length_b   1.000
_cell.length_c   1.000
_cell.angle_alpha   90.00
_cell.angle_beta   90.00
_cell.angle_gamma   90.00
#
_symmetry.space_group_name_H-M   'P 1'
#
loop_
_entity.id
_entity.type
_entity.pdbx_description
1 polymer ?
#
loop_
_entity_poly.entity_id
_entity_poly.type
_entity_poly.pdbx_seq_one_letter_code
_entity_poly.pdbx_strand_id
1 'polypeptide(L)'
;MVSMTTTIENGFGSRLMTNGFLLNNELTDFSFKTHDGGLPVANRVEPGKRPPSSMAPTIVMKDGKPLLAIGSPGGSQIIGYVAQALIAYIDWGVPVEAIVAQPHLVNRFGIYDIEAGTSADELVAP
;
A
#
# COMPACT_ATOMS: atom_id res chain seq x y z
N MET A 1 -13.97 -16.60 -2.19
CA MET A 1 -12.64 -15.96 -2.27
C MET A 1 -12.68 -14.70 -1.43
N VAL A 2 -11.61 -14.39 -0.70
CA VAL A 2 -11.50 -13.21 0.18
C VAL A 2 -10.16 -12.55 -0.08
N SER A 3 -10.13 -11.22 -0.13
CA SER A 3 -8.91 -10.41 -0.04
C SER A 3 -9.07 -9.45 1.14
N MET A 4 -8.10 -9.46 2.06
CA MET A 4 -8.14 -8.64 3.26
C MET A 4 -6.74 -8.12 3.57
N THR A 5 -6.66 -6.80 3.74
CA THR A 5 -5.47 -6.11 4.28
C THR A 5 -5.88 -5.52 5.62
N THR A 6 -5.07 -5.75 6.66
CA THR A 6 -5.32 -5.24 8.02
C THR A 6 -4.02 -4.70 8.61
N THR A 7 -4.13 -3.74 9.52
CA THR A 7 -2.97 -3.06 10.08
C THR A 7 -3.26 -2.49 11.48
N ILE A 8 -2.17 -2.15 12.17
CA ILE A 8 -2.16 -1.25 13.33
C ILE A 8 -1.25 -0.03 13.03
N GLU A 9 -1.08 0.28 11.74
CA GLU A 9 -0.14 1.21 11.13
C GLU A 9 1.32 0.69 11.21
N ASN A 10 2.20 1.36 11.94
CA ASN A 10 3.60 0.99 12.07
C ASN A 10 3.80 -0.41 12.69
N GLY A 11 5.03 -0.94 12.60
CA GLY A 11 5.44 -2.11 13.36
C GLY A 11 5.19 -1.92 14.86
N PHE A 12 4.33 -2.76 15.44
CA PHE A 12 3.81 -2.67 16.81
C PHE A 12 2.90 -1.46 17.11
N GLY A 13 2.38 -0.80 16.09
CA GLY A 13 1.49 0.35 16.20
C GLY A 13 2.06 1.47 17.06
N SER A 14 1.26 1.97 18.01
CA SER A 14 1.68 2.96 19.00
C SER A 14 2.67 2.45 20.04
N ARG A 15 2.96 1.13 20.06
CA ARG A 15 3.73 0.41 21.10
C ARG A 15 3.09 0.45 22.48
N LEU A 16 1.85 0.95 22.58
CA LEU A 16 1.03 0.87 23.79
C LEU A 16 0.22 -0.42 23.77
N MET A 17 -0.01 -0.98 24.95
CA MET A 17 -0.82 -2.17 25.14
C MET A 17 -1.91 -1.94 26.19
N THR A 18 -3.05 -2.59 25.99
CA THR A 18 -4.12 -2.70 27.00
C THR A 18 -4.77 -4.06 26.91
N ASN A 19 -5.00 -4.73 28.03
CA ASN A 19 -5.65 -6.05 28.10
C ASN A 19 -5.09 -7.09 27.11
N GLY A 20 -3.78 -7.04 26.82
CA GLY A 20 -3.13 -7.95 25.86
C GLY A 20 -3.22 -7.54 24.38
N PHE A 21 -3.80 -6.38 24.07
CA PHE A 21 -3.91 -5.85 22.70
C PHE A 21 -2.94 -4.70 22.48
N LEU A 22 -2.23 -4.72 21.35
CA LEU A 22 -1.51 -3.55 20.84
C LEU A 22 -2.49 -2.51 20.31
N LEU A 23 -2.23 -1.25 20.61
CA LEU A 23 -3.02 -0.13 20.10
C LEU A 23 -2.40 0.41 18.81
N ASN A 24 -3.23 0.64 17.79
CA ASN A 24 -2.81 1.27 16.54
C ASN A 24 -2.31 2.70 16.78
N ASN A 25 -1.56 3.22 15.81
CA ASN A 25 -1.26 4.65 15.70
C ASN A 25 -1.86 5.25 14.41
N GLU A 26 -2.99 4.73 13.92
CA GLU A 26 -3.56 5.06 12.60
C GLU A 26 -3.82 6.55 12.38
N LEU A 27 -4.03 7.31 13.45
CA LEU A 27 -4.25 8.76 13.34
C LEU A 27 -3.01 9.52 12.82
N THR A 28 -1.83 8.89 12.77
CA THR A 28 -0.64 9.47 12.13
C THR A 28 -0.74 9.53 10.59
N ASP A 29 -1.70 8.84 9.99
CA ASP A 29 -1.98 8.92 8.53
C ASP A 29 -2.69 10.22 8.14
N PHE A 30 -3.22 10.98 9.10
CA PHE A 30 -3.65 12.34 8.83
C PHE A 30 -2.47 13.26 8.51
N SER A 31 -2.73 14.30 7.73
CA SER A 31 -1.82 15.42 7.56
C SER A 31 -1.62 16.13 8.90
N PHE A 32 -0.35 16.25 9.30
CA PHE A 32 0.06 17.10 10.44
C PHE A 32 -0.20 18.59 10.19
N LYS A 33 -0.32 19.01 8.92
CA LYS A 33 -0.75 20.36 8.53
C LYS A 33 -2.27 20.39 8.37
N THR A 34 -2.93 21.38 8.96
CA THR A 34 -4.38 21.57 8.80
C THR A 34 -4.72 22.41 7.58
N HIS A 35 -3.82 23.31 7.16
CA HIS A 35 -3.98 24.22 6.04
C HIS A 35 -2.71 24.29 5.19
N ASP A 36 -2.86 24.59 3.91
CA ASP A 36 -1.79 24.89 2.97
C ASP A 36 -2.24 26.06 2.07
N GLY A 37 -1.42 27.11 1.97
CA GLY A 37 -1.80 28.34 1.27
C GLY A 37 -3.09 29.02 1.78
N GLY A 38 -3.44 28.83 3.05
CA GLY A 38 -4.69 29.32 3.64
C GLY A 38 -5.93 28.46 3.35
N LEU A 39 -5.81 27.41 2.51
CA LEU A 39 -6.87 26.46 2.23
C LEU A 39 -6.74 25.23 3.14
N PRO A 40 -7.86 24.65 3.61
CA PRO A 40 -7.80 23.48 4.47
C PRO A 40 -7.32 22.24 3.69
N VAL A 41 -6.38 21.49 4.27
CA VAL A 41 -5.89 20.23 3.68
C VAL A 41 -7.00 19.18 3.73
N ALA A 42 -7.23 18.48 2.63
CA ALA A 42 -8.26 17.43 2.53
C ALA A 42 -8.07 16.34 3.60
N ASN A 43 -6.81 15.95 3.84
CA ASN A 43 -6.41 14.97 4.85
C ASN A 43 -6.09 15.58 6.24
N ARG A 44 -6.63 16.75 6.61
CA ARG A 44 -6.47 17.24 8.00
C ARG A 44 -7.31 16.40 8.98
N VAL A 45 -6.88 16.36 10.25
CA VAL A 45 -7.60 15.75 11.38
C VAL A 45 -8.92 16.47 11.64
N GLU A 46 -10.02 15.71 11.79
CA GLU A 46 -11.35 16.22 12.17
C GLU A 46 -12.09 15.20 13.05
N PRO A 47 -12.98 15.63 13.96
CA PRO A 47 -13.78 14.72 14.77
C PRO A 47 -14.61 13.74 13.93
N GLY A 48 -14.56 12.45 14.27
CA GLY A 48 -15.30 11.40 13.58
C GLY A 48 -14.79 11.05 12.17
N LYS A 49 -13.76 11.74 11.68
CA LYS A 49 -13.15 11.47 10.38
C LYS A 49 -12.20 10.28 10.45
N ARG A 50 -12.11 9.54 9.34
CA ARG A 50 -11.15 8.45 9.16
C ARG A 50 -9.93 8.95 8.37
N PRO A 51 -8.70 8.59 8.76
CA PRO A 51 -7.54 8.89 7.94
C PRO A 51 -7.62 8.11 6.61
N PRO A 52 -7.05 8.65 5.52
CA PRO A 52 -6.99 7.97 4.25
C PRO A 52 -6.07 6.76 4.36
N SER A 53 -6.47 5.67 3.72
CA SER A 53 -5.68 4.45 3.66
C SER A 53 -5.23 4.19 2.23
N SER A 54 -4.02 3.65 2.08
CA SER A 54 -3.52 3.13 0.80
C SER A 54 -3.81 1.64 0.62
N MET A 55 -4.45 0.98 1.59
CA MET A 55 -4.81 -0.44 1.50
C MET A 55 -5.69 -0.71 0.27
N ALA A 56 -5.25 -1.64 -0.58
CA ALA A 56 -5.94 -2.00 -1.81
C ALA A 56 -6.21 -3.52 -1.92
N PRO A 57 -6.95 -4.14 -0.97
CA PRO A 57 -7.39 -5.52 -1.11
C PRO A 57 -8.29 -5.65 -2.34
N THR A 58 -7.86 -6.42 -3.33
CA THR A 58 -8.47 -6.48 -4.66
C THR A 58 -8.83 -7.91 -5.04
N ILE A 59 -10.00 -8.10 -5.65
CA ILE A 59 -10.41 -9.36 -6.28
C ILE A 59 -10.66 -9.10 -7.76
N VAL A 60 -9.97 -9.84 -8.63
CA VAL A 60 -10.17 -9.81 -10.08
C VAL A 60 -11.24 -10.83 -10.45
N MET A 61 -12.20 -10.40 -11.26
CA MET A 61 -13.29 -11.21 -11.76
C MET A 61 -13.08 -11.52 -13.24
N LYS A 62 -13.35 -12.75 -13.67
CA LYS A 62 -13.38 -13.17 -15.08
C LYS A 62 -14.63 -14.01 -15.32
N ASP A 63 -15.43 -13.61 -16.31
CA ASP A 63 -16.68 -14.29 -16.68
C ASP A 63 -17.63 -14.51 -15.48
N GLY A 64 -17.75 -13.47 -14.64
CA GLY A 64 -18.58 -13.49 -13.43
C GLY A 64 -18.04 -14.35 -12.27
N LYS A 65 -16.86 -14.95 -12.42
CA LYS A 65 -16.22 -15.80 -11.41
C LYS A 65 -14.96 -15.13 -10.85
N PRO A 66 -14.68 -15.25 -9.54
CA PRO A 66 -13.44 -14.74 -8.97
C PRO A 66 -12.25 -15.55 -9.51
N LEU A 67 -11.25 -14.83 -10.04
CA LEU A 67 -10.05 -15.41 -10.66
C LEU A 67 -8.82 -15.27 -9.76
N LEU A 68 -8.61 -14.07 -9.20
CA LEU A 68 -7.43 -13.73 -8.40
C LEU A 68 -7.84 -12.87 -7.20
N ALA A 69 -7.27 -13.14 -6.04
CA ALA A 69 -7.29 -12.24 -4.90
C ALA A 69 -5.86 -11.74 -4.65
N ILE A 70 -5.70 -10.43 -4.50
CA ILE A 70 -4.40 -9.79 -4.32
C ILE A 70 -4.49 -8.63 -3.32
N GLY A 71 -3.38 -8.38 -2.64
CA GLY A 71 -3.19 -7.29 -1.70
C GLY A 71 -1.72 -7.23 -1.29
N SER A 72 -1.30 -6.15 -0.64
CA SER A 72 0.06 -5.99 -0.14
C SER A 72 0.06 -5.07 1.10
N PRO A 73 0.99 -5.25 2.07
CA PRO A 73 1.36 -4.21 3.03
C PRO A 73 2.32 -3.18 2.37
N GLY A 74 2.74 -2.15 3.11
CA GLY A 74 3.76 -1.18 2.63
C GLY A 74 3.33 0.30 2.63
N GLY A 75 2.27 0.64 3.36
CA GLY A 75 1.78 2.03 3.45
C GLY A 75 1.47 2.61 2.06
N SER A 76 2.03 3.77 1.75
CA SER A 76 1.83 4.43 0.44
C SER A 76 2.33 3.64 -0.78
N GLN A 77 3.13 2.59 -0.59
CA GLN A 77 3.62 1.74 -1.69
C GLN A 77 2.57 0.72 -2.18
N ILE A 78 1.56 0.41 -1.35
CA ILE A 78 0.56 -0.64 -1.61
C ILE A 78 -0.11 -0.47 -2.98
N ILE A 79 -0.49 0.77 -3.32
CA ILE A 79 -1.18 1.06 -4.58
C ILE A 79 -0.30 0.67 -5.77
N GLY A 80 0.98 1.04 -5.74
CA GLY A 80 1.94 0.70 -6.78
C GLY A 80 2.17 -0.81 -6.89
N TYR A 81 2.37 -1.49 -5.76
CA TYR A 81 2.62 -2.93 -5.74
C TYR A 81 1.44 -3.74 -6.28
N VAL A 82 0.23 -3.39 -5.87
CA VAL A 82 -0.99 -4.04 -6.37
C VAL A 82 -1.19 -3.75 -7.86
N ALA A 83 -0.98 -2.50 -8.30
CA ALA A 83 -1.12 -2.14 -9.72
C ALA A 83 -0.12 -2.90 -10.61
N GLN A 84 1.15 -2.98 -10.20
CA GLN A 84 2.19 -3.72 -10.92
C GLN A 84 1.86 -5.20 -11.04
N ALA A 85 1.43 -5.82 -9.95
CA ALA A 85 1.07 -7.22 -9.96
C ALA A 85 -0.17 -7.50 -10.83
N LEU A 86 -1.15 -6.59 -10.84
CA LEU A 86 -2.31 -6.68 -11.74
C LEU A 86 -1.90 -6.55 -13.21
N ILE A 87 -1.02 -5.61 -13.56
CA ILE A 87 -0.51 -5.46 -14.94
C ILE A 87 0.26 -6.72 -15.35
N ALA A 88 1.18 -7.20 -14.50
CA ALA A 88 1.98 -8.40 -14.79
C ALA A 88 1.09 -9.64 -15.01
N TYR A 89 0.02 -9.79 -14.22
CA TYR A 89 -0.90 -10.91 -14.36
C TYR A 89 -1.83 -10.78 -15.58
N ILE A 90 -2.48 -9.61 -15.73
CA ILE A 90 -3.56 -9.41 -16.72
C ILE A 90 -2.99 -9.15 -18.11
N ASP A 91 -1.97 -8.30 -18.22
CA ASP A 91 -1.44 -7.83 -19.50
C ASP A 91 -0.26 -8.68 -19.97
N TRP A 92 0.68 -8.99 -19.08
CA TRP A 92 1.91 -9.71 -19.45
C TRP A 92 1.80 -11.23 -19.32
N GLY A 93 0.72 -11.74 -18.71
CA GLY A 93 0.50 -13.17 -18.54
C GLY A 93 1.56 -13.87 -17.67
N VAL A 94 2.21 -13.12 -16.77
CA VAL A 94 3.27 -13.65 -15.90
C VAL A 94 2.65 -14.60 -14.86
N PRO A 95 3.23 -15.79 -14.61
CA PRO A 95 2.80 -16.67 -13.55
C PRO A 95 2.86 -16.00 -12.17
N VAL A 96 1.89 -16.28 -11.30
CA VAL A 96 1.75 -15.59 -10.00
C VAL A 96 3.00 -15.71 -9.14
N GLU A 97 3.68 -16.86 -9.18
CA GLU A 97 4.92 -17.11 -8.43
C GLU A 97 6.03 -16.16 -8.86
N ALA A 98 6.14 -15.89 -10.17
CA ALA A 98 7.12 -14.95 -10.71
C ALA A 98 6.73 -13.50 -10.40
N ILE A 99 5.44 -13.16 -10.34
CA ILE A 99 4.97 -11.83 -9.93
C ILE A 99 5.34 -11.53 -8.48
N VAL A 100 5.18 -12.50 -7.57
CA VAL A 100 5.53 -12.31 -6.15
C VAL A 100 7.05 -12.18 -5.95
N ALA A 101 7.84 -12.82 -6.81
CA ALA A 101 9.30 -12.76 -6.77
C ALA A 101 9.90 -11.58 -7.55
N GLN A 102 9.10 -10.82 -8.30
CA GLN A 102 9.62 -9.71 -9.10
C GLN A 102 10.02 -8.54 -8.20
N PRO A 103 11.06 -7.78 -8.57
CA PRO A 103 11.45 -6.59 -7.82
C PRO A 103 10.34 -5.54 -7.74
N HIS A 104 10.34 -4.77 -6.66
CA HIS A 104 9.49 -3.61 -6.50
C HIS A 104 10.15 -2.31 -6.99
N LEU A 105 9.39 -1.54 -7.78
CA LEU A 105 9.81 -0.27 -8.36
C LEU A 105 8.66 0.73 -8.26
N VAL A 106 8.72 1.79 -7.47
CA VAL A 106 7.53 2.64 -7.27
C VAL A 106 7.87 4.12 -7.15
N ASN A 107 7.12 4.96 -7.87
CA ASN A 107 7.15 6.41 -7.69
C ASN A 107 5.91 6.87 -6.94
N ARG A 108 6.10 7.70 -5.91
CA ARG A 108 5.03 8.27 -5.10
C ARG A 108 5.04 9.80 -5.15
N PHE A 109 5.13 10.33 -6.37
CA PHE A 109 5.25 11.77 -6.68
C PHE A 109 6.54 12.42 -6.15
N GLY A 110 7.65 11.67 -6.22
CA GLY A 110 8.95 12.11 -5.71
C GLY A 110 10.08 11.25 -6.23
N ILE A 111 11.01 10.89 -5.34
CA ILE A 111 12.08 9.94 -5.64
C ILE A 111 11.47 8.59 -6.04
N TYR A 112 12.06 7.97 -7.04
CA TYR A 112 11.67 6.65 -7.50
C TYR A 112 12.31 5.60 -6.56
N ASP A 113 11.48 4.86 -5.83
CA ASP A 113 11.92 3.82 -4.89
C ASP A 113 12.23 2.53 -5.69
N ILE A 114 13.44 1.98 -5.51
CA ILE A 114 13.89 0.72 -6.13
C ILE A 114 14.24 -0.27 -5.03
N GLU A 115 13.77 -1.51 -5.16
CA GLU A 115 14.10 -2.58 -4.22
C GLU A 115 15.56 -3.03 -4.36
N ALA A 116 16.35 -2.74 -3.34
CA ALA A 116 17.77 -3.04 -3.29
C ALA A 116 18.03 -4.56 -3.23
N GLY A 117 19.16 -5.00 -3.79
CA GLY A 117 19.58 -6.40 -3.78
C GLY A 117 18.83 -7.27 -4.78
N THR A 118 18.20 -6.65 -5.78
CA THR A 118 17.42 -7.32 -6.82
C THR A 118 17.96 -6.96 -8.21
N SER A 119 17.42 -7.58 -9.26
CA SER A 119 17.75 -7.20 -10.63
C SER A 119 17.38 -5.74 -10.96
N ALA A 120 16.57 -5.08 -10.13
CA ALA A 120 16.23 -3.67 -10.33
C ALA A 120 17.39 -2.71 -10.00
N ASP A 121 18.43 -3.17 -9.29
CA ASP A 121 19.64 -2.37 -9.04
C ASP A 121 20.36 -1.98 -10.34
N GLU A 122 20.19 -2.76 -11.42
CA GLU A 122 20.74 -2.45 -12.74
C GLU A 122 20.16 -1.15 -13.34
N LEU A 123 18.96 -0.75 -12.89
CA LEU A 123 18.27 0.46 -13.35
C LEU A 123 18.70 1.72 -12.59
N VAL A 124 19.52 1.58 -11.55
CA VAL A 124 20.07 2.69 -10.76
C VAL A 124 21.31 3.31 -11.44
N ALA A 125 21.93 2.59 -12.39
CA ALA A 125 23.10 3.05 -13.13
C ALA A 125 22.75 4.21 -14.10
N PRO A 126 23.71 5.12 -14.39
CA PRO A 126 23.49 6.35 -15.17
C PRO A 126 23.08 6.13 -16.63
#